data_AF-A0A066RPL9-F1
#
_entry.id   AF-A0A066RPL9-F1
#
_cell.length_a   1.000
_cell.length_b   1.000
_cell.length_c   1.000
_cell.angle_alpha   90.00
_cell.angle_beta   90.00
_cell.angle_gamma   90.00
#
_symmetry.space_group_name_H-M   'P 1'
#
loop_
_entity.id
_entity.type
_entity.pdbx_description
1 polymer ?
#
loop_
_entity_poly.entity_id
_entity_poly.type
_entity_poly.pdbx_seq_one_letter_code
_entity_poly.pdbx_strand_id
1 'polypeptide(L)'
;MIDVFQKLRNIGVEIERSSTPSFNEPTMPQVAYDVVSQYQSSIMFHEFIRFKPQYPTGLEGKKQTLPLDFLWGIADGNLNIVKANDELKSLDADADLFSIGRCFGGHHICLSSLHSGVYPEFNSQVKHSR
;
A
#
# COMPACT_ATOMS: atom_id res chain seq x y z
N MET A 1 21.29 -0.79 2.63
CA MET A 1 20.05 -1.14 1.90
C MET A 1 19.76 -2.60 2.19
N ILE A 2 18.64 -2.93 2.82
CA ILE A 2 18.33 -4.32 3.18
C ILE A 2 17.68 -4.99 1.98
N ASP A 3 18.29 -6.04 1.45
CA ASP A 3 17.70 -6.87 0.40
C ASP A 3 16.60 -7.76 1.02
N VAL A 4 15.36 -7.29 0.88
CA VAL A 4 14.16 -7.97 1.40
C VAL A 4 13.97 -9.32 0.72
N PHE A 5 14.33 -9.47 -0.56
CA PHE A 5 14.22 -10.74 -1.28
C PHE A 5 15.16 -11.79 -0.69
N GLN A 6 16.39 -11.39 -0.34
CA GLN A 6 17.34 -12.31 0.30
C GLN A 6 16.86 -12.76 1.69
N LYS A 7 16.25 -11.87 2.47
CA LYS A 7 15.68 -12.22 3.78
C LYS A 7 14.52 -13.21 3.67
N LEU A 8 13.64 -13.02 2.69
CA LEU A 8 12.48 -13.90 2.47
C LEU A 8 12.91 -15.31 2.03
N ARG A 9 13.91 -15.42 1.15
CA ARG A 9 14.50 -16.71 0.79
C ARG A 9 15.13 -17.43 1.98
N ASN A 10 15.84 -16.70 2.84
CA ASN A 10 16.51 -17.29 4.00
C ASN A 10 15.54 -17.88 5.04
N ILE A 11 14.27 -17.49 5.02
CA ILE A 11 13.22 -18.06 5.89
C ILE A 11 12.35 -19.09 5.16
N GLY A 12 12.77 -19.54 3.97
CA GLY A 12 12.11 -20.61 3.22
C GLY A 12 10.94 -20.17 2.35
N VAL A 13 10.80 -18.87 2.04
CA VAL A 13 9.78 -18.41 1.09
C VAL A 13 10.27 -18.70 -0.33
N GLU A 14 9.56 -19.59 -1.02
CA GLU A 14 9.74 -19.84 -2.44
C GLU A 14 9.13 -18.68 -3.23
N ILE A 15 10.01 -17.88 -3.86
CA ILE A 15 9.63 -16.72 -4.66
C ILE A 15 9.64 -17.15 -6.12
N GLU A 16 8.48 -17.55 -6.65
CA GLU A 16 8.29 -17.69 -8.08
C GLU A 16 8.13 -16.31 -8.71
N ARG A 17 9.13 -15.88 -9.49
CA ARG A 17 9.00 -14.71 -10.35
C ARG A 17 8.17 -15.14 -11.56
N SER A 18 6.89 -14.82 -11.57
CA SER A 18 6.05 -15.03 -12.76
C SER A 18 6.71 -14.31 -13.95
N SER A 19 7.10 -15.06 -14.97
CA SER A 19 7.76 -14.55 -16.18
C SER A 19 6.79 -13.87 -17.16
N THR A 20 5.53 -13.69 -16.78
CA THR A 20 4.50 -13.06 -17.61
C THR A 20 3.72 -12.03 -16.79
N PRO A 21 3.89 -10.72 -17.07
CA PRO A 21 2.93 -9.74 -16.59
C PRO A 21 1.71 -9.80 -17.51
N SER A 22 0.64 -10.49 -17.10
CA SER A 22 -0.68 -10.27 -17.72
C SER A 22 -1.41 -9.16 -16.96
N PHE A 23 -0.82 -7.98 -16.95
CA PHE A 23 -1.49 -6.75 -16.56
C PHE A 23 -1.11 -5.75 -17.64
N ASN A 24 -2.09 -5.33 -18.44
CA ASN A 24 -1.88 -4.29 -19.45
C ASN A 24 -1.39 -3.02 -18.74
N GLU A 25 -0.40 -2.37 -19.36
CA GLU A 25 0.29 -1.09 -19.11
C GLU A 25 -0.32 -0.08 -18.09
N PRO A 26 0.54 0.72 -17.44
CA PRO A 26 0.68 0.79 -16.00
C PRO A 26 -0.50 1.49 -15.34
N THR A 27 -1.39 0.73 -14.73
CA THR A 27 -2.26 1.25 -13.66
C THR A 27 -1.66 1.07 -12.27
N MET A 28 -0.45 0.52 -12.15
CA MET A 28 0.25 0.32 -10.89
C MET A 28 1.77 0.37 -11.09
N PRO A 29 2.55 1.05 -10.21
CA PRO A 29 4.01 1.05 -10.26
C PRO A 29 4.56 -0.38 -10.17
N GLN A 30 5.59 -0.69 -10.96
CA GLN A 30 6.19 -2.03 -11.01
C GLN A 30 6.56 -2.56 -9.62
N VAL A 31 7.06 -1.71 -8.74
CA VAL A 31 7.42 -2.09 -7.36
C VAL A 31 6.20 -2.55 -6.55
N ALA A 32 5.05 -1.91 -6.71
CA ALA A 32 3.82 -2.32 -6.05
C ALA A 32 3.30 -3.64 -6.63
N TYR A 33 3.37 -3.82 -7.96
CA TYR A 33 3.05 -5.08 -8.61
C TYR A 33 3.93 -6.23 -8.12
N ASP A 34 5.25 -6.02 -8.09
CA ASP A 34 6.22 -7.02 -7.68
C ASP A 34 6.00 -7.46 -6.24
N VAL A 35 5.54 -6.56 -5.38
CA VAL A 35 5.21 -6.86 -3.98
C VAL A 35 3.90 -7.64 -3.89
N VAL A 36 2.82 -7.17 -4.52
CA VAL A 36 1.48 -7.77 -4.37
C VAL A 36 1.35 -9.10 -5.12
N SER A 37 2.07 -9.29 -6.23
CA SER A 37 2.14 -10.58 -6.93
C SER A 37 2.70 -11.72 -6.05
N GLN A 38 3.44 -11.40 -4.97
CA GLN A 38 3.92 -12.39 -4.01
C GLN A 38 2.82 -12.89 -3.05
N TYR A 39 1.74 -12.13 -2.87
CA TYR A 39 0.64 -12.47 -1.98
C TYR A 39 -0.70 -12.17 -2.63
N GLN A 40 -1.38 -13.22 -3.12
CA GLN A 40 -2.64 -13.05 -3.85
C GLN A 40 -3.77 -12.48 -2.97
N SER A 41 -3.78 -12.83 -1.67
CA SER A 41 -4.78 -12.37 -0.69
C SER A 41 -4.29 -11.16 0.10
N SER A 42 -5.21 -10.29 0.51
CA SER A 42 -4.89 -9.16 1.39
C SER A 42 -4.24 -9.63 2.68
N ILE A 43 -3.25 -8.88 3.16
CA ILE A 43 -2.58 -9.17 4.43
C ILE A 43 -3.12 -8.21 5.49
N MET A 44 -3.66 -8.77 6.57
CA MET A 44 -4.01 -8.00 7.76
C MET A 44 -2.84 -8.03 8.73
N PHE A 45 -2.35 -6.85 9.09
CA PHE A 45 -1.34 -6.70 10.12
C PHE A 45 -2.01 -6.36 11.44
N HIS A 46 -1.45 -6.90 12.52
CA HIS A 46 -1.73 -6.39 13.86
C HIS A 46 -0.79 -5.20 14.10
N GLU A 47 -1.06 -4.35 15.11
CA GLU A 47 -0.44 -3.04 15.38
C GLU A 47 1.11 -2.98 15.46
N PHE A 48 1.79 -4.11 15.23
CA PHE A 48 3.23 -4.30 15.24
C PHE A 48 3.95 -3.75 14.00
N ILE A 49 3.30 -3.69 12.83
CA ILE A 49 3.93 -3.14 11.63
C ILE A 49 3.63 -1.65 11.53
N ARG A 50 4.69 -0.84 11.39
CA ARG A 50 4.60 0.61 11.35
C ARG A 50 5.48 1.17 10.25
N PHE A 51 5.06 2.27 9.65
CA PHE A 51 5.82 2.99 8.63
C PHE A 51 6.01 4.46 9.03
N LYS A 52 7.04 5.10 8.47
CA LYS A 52 7.25 6.54 8.59
C LYS A 52 6.71 7.21 7.33
N PRO A 53 5.69 8.09 7.42
CA PRO A 53 5.20 8.80 6.25
C PRO A 53 6.25 9.81 5.75
N GLN A 54 6.17 10.15 4.47
CA GLN A 54 7.09 11.08 3.83
C GLN A 54 7.01 12.50 4.42
N TYR A 55 5.81 12.91 4.84
CA TYR A 55 5.55 14.17 5.53
C TYR A 55 4.81 13.92 6.85
N PRO A 56 4.93 14.82 7.85
CA PRO A 56 4.17 14.72 9.10
C PRO A 56 2.67 14.89 8.84
N THR A 57 1.88 13.96 9.39
CA THR A 57 0.40 13.97 9.34
C THR A 57 -0.23 14.43 10.64
N GLY A 58 0.50 14.37 11.75
CA GLY A 58 -0.01 14.62 13.10
C GLY A 58 -0.61 13.39 13.77
N LEU A 59 -0.65 12.23 13.10
CA LEU A 59 -1.19 10.97 13.62
C LEU A 59 -0.11 10.00 14.13
N GLU A 60 1.17 10.31 13.91
CA GLU A 60 2.29 9.39 14.12
C GLU A 60 2.61 9.06 15.59
N GLY A 61 2.02 9.82 16.52
CA GLY A 61 2.33 9.74 17.95
C GLY A 61 3.83 9.95 18.24
N LYS A 62 4.28 9.47 19.41
CA LYS A 62 5.65 9.71 19.90
C LYS A 62 6.75 9.06 19.07
N LYS A 63 6.44 7.99 18.33
CA LYS A 63 7.42 7.23 17.53
C LYS A 63 7.57 7.77 16.10
N GLN A 64 6.86 8.84 15.72
CA GLN A 64 6.89 9.38 14.36
C GLN A 64 6.57 8.31 13.28
N THR A 65 5.72 7.33 13.61
CA THR A 65 5.32 6.25 12.70
C THR A 65 3.83 5.94 12.82
N LEU A 66 3.21 5.56 11.71
CA LEU A 66 1.82 5.13 11.62
C LEU A 66 1.73 3.59 11.56
N PRO A 67 0.71 2.98 12.18
CA PRO A 67 0.46 1.56 12.00
C PRO A 67 0.00 1.26 10.56
N LEU A 68 0.40 0.10 10.06
CA LEU A 68 -0.13 -0.49 8.83
C LEU A 68 -1.20 -1.51 9.24
N ASP A 69 -2.44 -1.36 8.77
CA ASP A 69 -3.53 -2.26 9.13
C ASP A 69 -3.70 -3.35 8.06
N PHE A 70 -3.69 -2.94 6.79
CA PHE A 70 -3.88 -3.86 5.66
C PHE A 70 -2.92 -3.54 4.52
N LEU A 71 -2.41 -4.58 3.85
CA LEU A 71 -1.97 -4.49 2.47
C LEU A 71 -3.02 -5.12 1.56
N TRP A 72 -3.26 -4.48 0.42
CA TRP A 72 -4.25 -4.93 -0.55
C TRP A 72 -3.82 -6.21 -1.27
N GLY A 73 -4.77 -7.10 -1.51
CA GLY A 73 -4.57 -8.29 -2.34
C GLY A 73 -5.05 -8.09 -3.77
N ILE A 74 -4.77 -9.08 -4.64
CA ILE A 74 -5.30 -9.15 -6.02
C ILE A 74 -6.58 -9.99 -6.09
N ALA A 75 -6.79 -10.90 -5.15
CA ALA A 75 -8.00 -11.72 -5.09
C ALA A 75 -9.26 -10.84 -5.01
N ASP A 76 -10.34 -11.29 -5.65
CA ASP A 76 -11.60 -10.56 -5.61
C ASP A 76 -12.17 -10.55 -4.18
N GLY A 77 -12.56 -9.37 -3.71
CA GLY A 77 -12.99 -9.12 -2.35
C GLY A 77 -13.01 -7.62 -2.01
N ASN A 78 -13.22 -7.32 -0.73
CA ASN A 78 -13.29 -5.93 -0.22
C ASN A 78 -11.92 -5.30 0.02
N LEU A 79 -10.85 -6.09 0.07
CA LEU A 79 -9.47 -5.65 0.31
C LEU A 79 -8.63 -5.86 -0.94
N ASN A 80 -9.17 -5.41 -2.08
CA ASN A 80 -8.59 -5.60 -3.40
C ASN A 80 -7.88 -4.33 -3.88
N ILE A 81 -6.68 -4.47 -4.44
CA ILE A 81 -5.84 -3.34 -4.84
C ILE A 81 -6.43 -2.54 -6.01
N VAL A 82 -7.07 -3.20 -6.97
CA VAL A 82 -7.69 -2.52 -8.12
C VAL A 82 -8.85 -1.65 -7.64
N LYS A 83 -9.76 -2.23 -6.83
CA LYS A 83 -10.87 -1.50 -6.23
C LYS A 83 -10.39 -0.33 -5.37
N ALA A 84 -9.37 -0.55 -4.53
CA ALA A 84 -8.82 0.50 -3.68
C ALA A 84 -8.19 1.66 -4.47
N ASN A 85 -7.58 1.39 -5.63
CA ASN A 85 -7.04 2.43 -6.50
C ASN A 85 -8.12 3.12 -7.33
N ASP A 86 -9.21 2.43 -7.68
CA ASP A 86 -10.37 3.08 -8.29
C ASP A 86 -11.10 3.99 -7.28
N GLU A 87 -11.23 3.55 -6.02
CA GLU A 87 -11.69 4.40 -4.92
C GLU A 87 -10.77 5.61 -4.72
N LEU A 88 -9.45 5.41 -4.73
CA LEU A 88 -8.48 6.50 -4.58
C LEU A 88 -8.65 7.59 -5.65
N LYS A 89 -8.91 7.21 -6.92
CA LYS A 89 -9.20 8.17 -8.00
C LYS A 89 -10.46 9.01 -7.72
N SER A 90 -11.44 8.44 -7.02
CA SER A 90 -12.66 9.17 -6.64
C SER A 90 -12.45 10.18 -5.50
N LEU A 91 -11.29 10.14 -4.83
CA LEU A 91 -10.91 11.06 -3.76
C LEU A 91 -10.09 12.26 -4.25
N ASP A 92 -9.97 12.47 -5.56
CA ASP A 92 -9.12 13.51 -6.17
C ASP A 92 -7.64 13.41 -5.73
N ALA A 93 -7.16 12.19 -5.44
CA ALA A 93 -5.75 11.95 -5.15
C ALA A 93 -4.89 12.25 -6.39
N ASP A 94 -3.63 12.63 -6.15
CA ASP A 94 -2.69 12.87 -7.24
C ASP A 94 -2.54 11.63 -8.14
N ALA A 95 -2.51 11.85 -9.45
CA ALA A 95 -2.54 10.77 -10.44
C ALA A 95 -1.31 9.85 -10.42
N ASP A 96 -0.23 10.27 -9.76
CA ASP A 96 0.97 9.47 -9.55
C ASP A 96 0.92 8.61 -8.29
N LEU A 97 -0.11 8.74 -7.46
CA LEU A 97 -0.29 7.98 -6.23
C LEU A 97 -1.06 6.68 -6.45
N PHE A 98 -0.56 5.62 -5.83
CA PHE A 98 -1.15 4.29 -5.89
C PHE A 98 -1.30 3.71 -4.50
N SER A 99 -2.54 3.40 -4.13
CA SER A 99 -2.86 2.78 -2.86
C SER A 99 -2.34 1.34 -2.83
N ILE A 100 -1.54 1.02 -1.82
CA ILE A 100 -1.01 -0.32 -1.56
C ILE A 100 -1.55 -0.93 -0.26
N GLY A 101 -2.18 -0.11 0.58
CA GLY A 101 -2.73 -0.55 1.85
C GLY A 101 -3.56 0.52 2.54
N ARG A 102 -3.88 0.24 3.80
CA ARG A 102 -4.64 1.13 4.69
C ARG A 102 -3.99 1.22 6.05
N CYS A 103 -4.05 2.40 6.65
CA CYS A 103 -3.67 2.64 8.04
C CYS A 103 -4.87 3.07 8.89
N PHE A 104 -4.61 3.26 10.18
CA PHE A 104 -5.55 3.70 11.19
C PHE A 104 -6.41 4.88 10.71
N GLY A 105 -7.69 4.88 11.08
CA GLY A 105 -8.67 5.87 10.59
C GLY A 105 -9.15 5.59 9.18
N GLY A 106 -8.65 4.52 8.57
CA GLY A 106 -9.07 4.08 7.27
C GLY A 106 -8.46 4.88 6.13
N HIS A 107 -7.29 5.49 6.34
CA HIS A 107 -6.59 6.26 5.32
C HIS A 107 -5.79 5.35 4.39
N HIS A 108 -5.71 5.72 3.11
CA HIS A 108 -4.95 4.96 2.14
C HIS A 108 -3.46 5.18 2.38
N ILE A 109 -2.67 4.13 2.21
CA ILE A 109 -1.22 4.23 2.17
C ILE A 109 -0.84 4.10 0.70
N CYS A 110 -0.19 5.14 0.19
CA CYS A 110 0.12 5.29 -1.22
C CYS A 110 1.63 5.31 -1.48
N LEU A 111 2.01 4.79 -2.64
CA LEU A 111 3.33 5.00 -3.23
C LEU A 111 3.18 5.92 -4.44
N SER A 112 4.15 6.80 -4.64
CA SER A 112 4.22 7.65 -5.84
C SER A 112 5.05 6.97 -6.92
N SER A 113 4.63 7.12 -8.19
CA SER A 113 5.43 6.73 -9.35
C SER A 113 6.53 7.75 -9.70
N LEU A 114 6.43 8.98 -9.21
CA LEU A 114 7.36 10.09 -9.46
C LEU A 114 8.34 10.32 -8.30
N HIS A 115 7.94 9.99 -7.08
CA HIS A 115 8.67 10.30 -5.87
C HIS A 115 8.84 9.06 -4.98
N SER A 116 10.05 8.88 -4.46
CA SER A 116 10.31 7.84 -3.47
C SER A 116 9.74 8.25 -2.11
N GLY A 117 8.76 7.50 -1.60
CA GLY A 117 8.18 7.77 -0.29
C GLY A 117 6.89 6.99 -0.05
N VAL A 118 6.40 7.05 1.18
CA VAL A 118 5.09 6.53 1.57
C VAL A 118 4.19 7.71 1.94
N TYR A 119 3.06 7.80 1.25
CA TYR A 119 2.15 8.95 1.29
C TYR A 119 0.81 8.50 1.86
N PRO A 120 0.39 8.98 3.03
CA PRO A 120 -0.94 8.71 3.54
C PRO A 120 -1.95 9.63 2.84
N GLU A 121 -2.93 9.06 2.15
CA GLU A 121 -4.02 9.80 1.52
C GLU A 121 -5.28 9.75 2.37
N PHE A 122 -5.79 10.93 2.72
CA PHE A 122 -6.86 11.08 3.70
C PHE A 122 -8.20 11.08 3.00
N ASN A 123 -9.04 10.08 3.30
CA ASN A 123 -10.42 10.10 2.86
C ASN A 123 -11.14 11.31 3.48
N SER A 124 -11.40 12.33 2.67
CA SER A 124 -12.07 13.58 3.07
C SER A 124 -13.56 13.39 3.38
N GLN A 125 -14.10 12.16 3.33
CA GLN A 125 -15.47 11.89 3.74
C GLN A 125 -15.73 12.03 5.24
N VAL A 126 -14.72 12.34 6.07
CA VAL A 126 -14.96 13.01 7.36
C VAL A 126 -15.15 14.51 7.13
N LYS A 127 -16.12 14.90 6.29
CA LYS A 127 -16.74 16.21 6.45
C LYS A 127 -17.52 16.15 7.75
N HIS A 128 -16.90 16.64 8.83
CA HIS A 128 -17.62 16.98 10.03
C HIS A 128 -18.81 17.86 9.65
N SER A 129 -20.00 17.30 9.72
CA SER A 129 -21.21 18.07 9.99
C SER A 129 -21.06 18.67 11.39
N ARG A 130 -20.46 19.85 11.48
CA ARG A 130 -20.66 20.85 12.54
C ARG A 130 -20.40 22.25 11.99
#